data_AF-A0A9W4X770-F1
#
_entry.id   AF-A0A9W4X770-F1
#
_cell.length_a   1.000
_cell.length_b   1.000
_cell.length_c   1.000
_cell.angle_alpha   90.00
_cell.angle_beta   90.00
_cell.angle_gamma   90.00
#
_symmetry.space_group_name_H-M   'P 1'
#
loop_
_entity.id
_entity.type
_entity.pdbx_description
1 polymer ?
#
loop_
_entity_poly.entity_id
_entity_poly.type
_entity_poly.pdbx_seq_one_letter_code
_entity_poly.pdbx_strand_id
1 'polypeptide(L)'
;MRRNTSAQLVENANSGSEKLVNFVFLQSTTNAITFTTSVNNITIGDSDTNLTLDDDNYYILFGNGNNKLQIGNGDNEIQVGDGNNTILTGYGSNRITLGMGNNSLTLNGTDTVYSYGDYKPNAYNYVTINGGHSNINISNQAYVYDMSNPVNDPASGNINNYIYVGSNSHVIGGQQNYISFLGNTTNESDPSKISKSVLKNTYNSTIGSAYDNLVVSGGHNNDFYYIGKDFSFSGGTGNTNVFHVEGQVNIKGSDGLNMTINSYNAQSNIFTAQDGNETLNAAGSTGAFGIYANTVSGSRSSLVAVGGRGDDTLTAGVGNSTFTGGAGSNLFAFTSSDVANGSTVITDFLASEDNQIALFNYGLNRSSLSALLKNSQNDVSGDAVLNLGNHEIIIQGGSVSDLHPSQFIVYNSKA
;
A
#
# COMPACT_ATOMS: atom_id res chain seq x y z
N MET A 1 -1.02 39.19 -41.39
CA MET A 1 -0.76 40.19 -40.33
C MET A 1 -0.53 39.44 -39.03
N ARG A 2 0.74 39.23 -38.65
CA ARG A 2 1.09 38.78 -37.29
C ARG A 2 0.95 40.01 -36.41
N ARG A 3 -0.08 40.08 -35.56
CA ARG A 3 -0.18 41.12 -34.54
C ARG A 3 0.76 40.71 -33.40
N ASN A 4 1.87 41.43 -33.24
CA ASN A 4 2.63 41.40 -32.00
C ASN A 4 1.73 41.98 -30.90
N THR A 5 1.40 41.20 -29.88
CA THR A 5 0.77 41.68 -28.66
C THR A 5 1.83 41.97 -27.60
N SER A 6 1.80 43.19 -27.09
CA SER A 6 2.77 43.77 -26.16
C SER A 6 2.59 43.22 -24.75
N ALA A 7 3.66 42.77 -24.10
CA ALA A 7 3.67 42.62 -22.64
C ALA A 7 3.43 44.01 -22.02
N GLN A 8 2.45 44.14 -21.13
CA GLN A 8 2.29 45.37 -20.35
C GLN A 8 3.05 45.20 -19.05
N LEU A 9 4.23 45.82 -18.99
CA LEU A 9 4.97 46.02 -17.75
C LEU A 9 4.34 47.22 -17.03
N VAL A 10 3.82 46.99 -15.83
CA VAL A 10 3.37 48.09 -14.96
C VAL A 10 4.52 48.40 -14.01
N GLU A 11 5.31 49.42 -14.33
CA GLU A 11 6.35 49.93 -13.43
C GLU A 11 5.68 50.58 -12.20
N ASN A 12 6.06 50.15 -11.00
CA ASN A 12 5.65 50.85 -9.78
C ASN A 12 6.49 52.12 -9.66
N ALA A 13 5.86 53.29 -9.71
CA ALA A 13 6.53 54.57 -9.53
C ALA A 13 6.92 54.78 -8.05
N ASN A 14 7.89 54.02 -7.55
CA ASN A 14 8.57 54.35 -6.31
C ASN A 14 9.91 55.01 -6.64
N SER A 15 10.00 56.28 -6.28
CA SER A 15 11.19 57.12 -6.47
C SER A 15 12.32 56.65 -5.56
N GLY A 16 13.20 55.76 -6.06
CA GLY A 16 14.41 55.35 -5.35
C GLY A 16 15.13 54.16 -6.01
N SER A 17 16.12 54.47 -6.86
CA SER A 17 17.23 53.66 -7.38
C SER A 17 17.11 52.17 -7.80
N GLU A 18 15.99 51.47 -7.65
CA GLU A 18 15.77 50.16 -8.31
C GLU A 18 14.38 50.14 -8.94
N LYS A 19 14.34 50.08 -10.28
CA LYS A 19 13.11 49.89 -11.04
C LYS A 19 12.59 48.47 -10.81
N LEU A 20 11.81 48.27 -9.76
CA LEU A 20 11.09 47.02 -9.52
C LEU A 20 9.84 46.99 -10.42
N VAL A 21 9.86 46.14 -11.44
CA VAL A 21 8.63 45.84 -12.21
C VAL A 21 7.83 44.86 -11.39
N ASN A 22 6.85 45.34 -10.62
CA ASN A 22 6.18 44.47 -9.66
C ASN A 22 5.06 43.60 -10.28
N PHE A 23 4.60 43.94 -11.50
CA PHE A 23 3.49 43.26 -12.19
C PHE A 23 3.71 43.15 -13.70
N VAL A 24 3.42 41.97 -14.25
CA VAL A 24 3.40 41.74 -15.70
C VAL A 24 2.11 41.04 -16.12
N PHE A 25 1.43 41.63 -17.12
CA PHE A 25 0.26 41.04 -17.77
C PHE A 25 0.57 40.64 -19.21
N LEU A 26 0.27 39.39 -19.54
CA LEU A 26 0.54 38.79 -20.86
C LEU A 26 -0.77 38.29 -21.49
N GLN A 27 -0.98 38.61 -22.77
CA GLN A 27 -2.16 38.20 -23.54
C GLN A 27 -1.91 36.95 -24.40
N SER A 28 -3.01 36.42 -24.95
CA SER A 28 -3.30 35.06 -25.43
C SER A 28 -2.48 34.46 -26.60
N THR A 29 -1.23 34.87 -26.81
CA THR A 29 -0.39 34.31 -27.90
C THR A 29 1.07 34.08 -27.54
N THR A 30 1.41 34.08 -26.24
CA THR A 30 2.81 34.10 -25.83
C THR A 30 3.34 32.69 -25.55
N ASN A 31 4.14 32.15 -26.47
CA ASN A 31 4.61 30.76 -26.36
C ASN A 31 5.88 30.59 -25.50
N ALA A 32 6.63 31.65 -25.20
CA ALA A 32 7.83 31.59 -24.35
C ALA A 32 8.11 32.95 -23.70
N ILE A 33 8.21 33.00 -22.37
CA ILE A 33 8.58 34.17 -21.58
C ILE A 33 9.73 33.80 -20.63
N THR A 34 10.71 34.69 -20.53
CA THR A 34 11.79 34.60 -19.55
C THR A 34 11.96 35.97 -18.90
N PHE A 35 11.95 36.01 -17.57
CA PHE A 35 12.32 37.19 -16.80
C PHE A 35 13.69 36.96 -16.16
N THR A 36 14.51 38.01 -16.10
CA THR A 36 15.86 38.00 -15.50
C THR A 36 16.04 39.19 -14.55
N THR A 37 14.93 39.75 -14.08
CA THR A 37 14.83 40.93 -13.21
C THR A 37 13.65 40.69 -12.28
N SER A 38 13.71 41.22 -11.05
CA SER A 38 12.69 41.05 -9.99
C SER A 38 11.29 41.46 -10.45
N VAL A 39 10.49 40.47 -10.88
CA VAL A 39 9.07 40.57 -11.21
C VAL A 39 8.31 39.58 -10.35
N ASN A 40 7.71 40.05 -9.28
CA ASN A 40 7.18 39.11 -8.28
C ASN A 40 5.70 38.77 -8.52
N ASN A 41 5.00 39.47 -9.43
CA ASN A 41 3.61 39.13 -9.78
C ASN A 41 3.45 38.99 -11.30
N ILE A 42 3.00 37.81 -11.74
CA ILE A 42 2.87 37.47 -13.15
C ILE A 42 1.46 36.94 -13.40
N THR A 43 0.75 37.55 -14.35
CA THR A 43 -0.55 37.07 -14.80
C THR A 43 -0.53 36.85 -16.31
N ILE A 44 -0.85 35.63 -16.70
CA ILE A 44 -0.87 35.18 -18.09
C ILE A 44 -2.31 34.80 -18.42
N GLY A 45 -2.90 35.41 -19.45
CA GLY A 45 -4.25 35.08 -19.91
C GLY A 45 -4.31 33.71 -20.60
N ASP A 46 -5.49 33.35 -21.11
CA ASP A 46 -5.73 32.05 -21.76
C ASP A 46 -4.82 31.86 -22.99
N SER A 47 -3.90 30.90 -22.92
CA SER A 47 -2.97 30.48 -23.98
C SER A 47 -2.12 29.31 -23.50
N ASP A 48 -1.65 28.48 -24.41
CA ASP A 48 -0.50 27.62 -24.15
C ASP A 48 0.73 28.52 -23.95
N THR A 49 1.42 28.39 -22.81
CA THR A 49 2.51 29.30 -22.44
C THR A 49 3.68 28.55 -21.82
N ASN A 50 4.91 28.86 -22.21
CA ASN A 50 6.12 28.43 -21.49
C ASN A 50 6.70 29.61 -20.71
N LEU A 51 6.86 29.47 -19.40
CA LEU A 51 7.47 30.47 -18.52
C LEU A 51 8.68 29.85 -17.81
N THR A 52 9.80 30.57 -17.86
CA THR A 52 11.00 30.24 -17.07
C THR A 52 11.40 31.43 -16.23
N LEU A 53 11.61 31.18 -14.94
CA LEU A 53 11.96 32.17 -13.92
C LEU A 53 13.23 31.76 -13.19
N ASP A 54 13.98 32.74 -12.72
CA ASP A 54 15.18 32.56 -11.89
C ASP A 54 14.81 32.33 -10.41
N ASP A 55 15.80 32.46 -9.53
CA ASP A 55 15.65 32.32 -8.08
C ASP A 55 15.07 33.63 -7.49
N ASP A 56 13.80 33.61 -7.10
CA ASP A 56 13.12 34.66 -6.34
C ASP A 56 11.76 34.11 -5.84
N ASN A 57 10.98 34.95 -5.16
CA ASN A 57 9.62 34.65 -4.72
C ASN A 57 8.59 35.27 -5.68
N TYR A 58 7.74 34.43 -6.24
CA TYR A 58 6.80 34.78 -7.29
C TYR A 58 5.34 34.42 -6.92
N TYR A 59 4.43 35.29 -7.30
CA TYR A 59 2.99 35.05 -7.41
C TYR A 59 2.63 34.92 -8.90
N ILE A 60 2.16 33.74 -9.30
CA ILE A 60 1.96 33.39 -10.71
C ILE A 60 0.54 32.89 -10.92
N LEU A 61 -0.18 33.52 -11.84
CA LEU A 61 -1.50 33.10 -12.29
C LEU A 61 -1.49 32.85 -13.79
N PHE A 62 -1.71 31.60 -14.19
CA PHE A 62 -2.04 31.25 -15.57
C PHE A 62 -3.56 31.12 -15.74
N GLY A 63 -4.06 31.63 -16.85
CA GLY A 63 -5.37 31.28 -17.39
C GLY A 63 -5.40 29.86 -17.95
N ASN A 64 -6.42 29.58 -18.75
CA ASN A 64 -6.57 28.26 -19.38
C ASN A 64 -5.53 28.03 -20.48
N GLY A 65 -5.18 26.78 -20.74
CA GLY A 65 -4.19 26.38 -21.73
C GLY A 65 -3.24 25.31 -21.19
N ASN A 66 -2.40 24.78 -22.06
CA ASN A 66 -1.33 23.86 -21.68
C ASN A 66 -0.11 24.68 -21.29
N ASN A 67 0.02 25.01 -20.01
CA ASN A 67 1.09 25.87 -19.52
C ASN A 67 2.28 25.05 -19.01
N LYS A 68 3.49 25.51 -19.29
CA LYS A 68 4.73 24.98 -18.74
C LYS A 68 5.41 26.04 -17.89
N LEU A 69 5.58 25.76 -16.60
CA LEU A 69 6.32 26.59 -15.67
C LEU A 69 7.57 25.87 -15.21
N GLN A 70 8.72 26.54 -15.33
CA GLN A 70 9.93 26.18 -14.63
C GLN A 70 10.39 27.38 -13.81
N ILE A 71 10.56 27.19 -12.51
CA ILE A 71 10.98 28.24 -11.59
C ILE A 71 12.22 27.80 -10.83
N GLY A 72 13.09 28.76 -10.52
CA GLY A 72 14.26 28.57 -9.68
C GLY A 72 13.87 28.35 -8.20
N ASN A 73 14.84 28.57 -7.32
CA ASN A 73 14.64 28.49 -5.89
C ASN A 73 13.81 29.66 -5.36
N GLY A 74 13.01 29.42 -4.33
CA GLY A 74 12.23 30.45 -3.67
C GLY A 74 10.90 29.94 -3.15
N ASP A 75 10.18 30.79 -2.44
CA ASP A 75 8.85 30.52 -1.92
C ASP A 75 7.82 31.14 -2.86
N ASN A 76 7.13 30.29 -3.63
CA ASN A 76 6.25 30.74 -4.71
C ASN A 76 4.79 30.37 -4.48
N GLU A 77 3.87 31.21 -4.96
CA GLU A 77 2.45 30.92 -5.07
C GLU A 77 2.07 30.81 -6.54
N ILE A 78 1.60 29.64 -6.95
CA ILE A 78 1.37 29.28 -8.35
C ILE A 78 -0.07 28.79 -8.49
N GLN A 79 -0.81 29.40 -9.41
CA GLN A 79 -2.11 28.93 -9.81
C GLN A 79 -2.14 28.75 -11.33
N VAL A 80 -2.58 27.58 -11.78
CA VAL A 80 -2.80 27.29 -13.21
C VAL A 80 -4.28 27.03 -13.48
N GLY A 81 -4.77 27.56 -14.60
CA GLY A 81 -6.12 27.29 -15.09
C GLY A 81 -6.27 25.89 -15.69
N ASP A 82 -7.39 25.66 -16.37
CA ASP A 82 -7.68 24.36 -17.01
C ASP A 82 -6.74 24.09 -18.19
N GLY A 83 -6.38 22.83 -18.38
CA GLY A 83 -5.50 22.36 -19.44
C GLY A 83 -4.51 21.33 -18.94
N ASN A 84 -3.58 20.92 -19.80
CA ASN A 84 -2.53 20.00 -19.40
C ASN A 84 -1.29 20.81 -19.00
N ASN A 85 -1.16 21.11 -17.72
CA ASN A 85 -0.07 21.96 -17.23
C ASN A 85 1.14 21.13 -16.78
N THR A 86 2.36 21.66 -16.97
CA THR A 86 3.61 21.07 -16.48
C THR A 86 4.31 22.08 -15.58
N ILE A 87 4.58 21.73 -14.33
CA ILE A 87 5.20 22.62 -13.34
C ILE A 87 6.44 21.94 -12.76
N LEU A 88 7.57 22.64 -12.80
CA LEU A 88 8.81 22.25 -12.13
C LEU A 88 9.21 23.38 -11.18
N THR A 89 9.23 23.09 -9.88
CA THR A 89 9.71 24.03 -8.85
C THR A 89 11.15 23.76 -8.49
N GLY A 90 11.90 24.80 -8.14
CA GLY A 90 13.18 24.67 -7.45
C GLY A 90 13.01 24.29 -5.97
N TYR A 91 14.05 24.52 -5.17
CA TYR A 91 13.94 24.40 -3.72
C TYR A 91 13.13 25.57 -3.13
N GLY A 92 12.80 25.48 -1.84
CA GLY A 92 11.94 26.45 -1.15
C GLY A 92 10.56 25.86 -0.85
N SER A 93 9.63 26.72 -0.40
CA SER A 93 8.28 26.31 -0.04
C SER A 93 7.27 26.88 -1.03
N ASN A 94 6.78 26.05 -1.94
CA ASN A 94 5.85 26.48 -2.98
C ASN A 94 4.41 26.06 -2.67
N ARG A 95 3.46 26.95 -2.92
CA ARG A 95 2.02 26.68 -2.85
C ARG A 95 1.46 26.64 -4.27
N ILE A 96 0.94 25.49 -4.69
CA ILE A 96 0.50 25.25 -6.07
C ILE A 96 -0.99 24.88 -6.07
N THR A 97 -1.79 25.55 -6.89
CA THR A 97 -3.19 25.21 -7.16
C THR A 97 -3.37 24.86 -8.63
N LEU A 98 -3.92 23.68 -8.89
CA LEU A 98 -4.14 23.14 -10.22
C LEU A 98 -5.59 23.30 -10.66
N GLY A 99 -5.79 23.68 -11.92
CA GLY A 99 -7.07 23.56 -12.62
C GLY A 99 -7.32 22.14 -13.14
N MET A 100 -8.42 21.95 -13.87
CA MET A 100 -8.78 20.64 -14.43
C MET A 100 -7.83 20.22 -15.56
N GLY A 101 -7.71 18.91 -15.79
CA GLY A 101 -6.91 18.36 -16.90
C GLY A 101 -5.70 17.56 -16.42
N ASN A 102 -4.85 17.13 -17.37
CA ASN A 102 -3.70 16.32 -17.03
C ASN A 102 -2.52 17.19 -16.61
N ASN A 103 -2.34 17.37 -15.31
CA ASN A 103 -1.24 18.17 -14.79
C ASN A 103 -0.05 17.28 -14.40
N SER A 104 1.17 17.76 -14.64
CA SER A 104 2.42 17.10 -14.27
C SER A 104 3.27 18.04 -13.42
N LEU A 105 3.62 17.61 -12.22
CA LEU A 105 4.36 18.40 -11.23
C LEU A 105 5.65 17.67 -10.86
N THR A 106 6.72 18.43 -10.70
CA THR A 106 7.98 17.98 -10.09
C THR A 106 8.37 18.98 -9.02
N LEU A 107 8.44 18.48 -7.78
CA LEU A 107 8.53 19.24 -6.55
C LEU A 107 9.88 18.97 -5.89
N ASN A 108 10.78 19.94 -5.93
CA ASN A 108 12.13 19.78 -5.37
C ASN A 108 12.25 20.26 -3.92
N GLY A 109 11.27 21.02 -3.42
CA GLY A 109 11.28 21.63 -2.10
C GLY A 109 10.21 21.07 -1.14
N THR A 110 9.79 21.93 -0.22
CA THR A 110 8.73 21.65 0.77
C THR A 110 7.42 22.24 0.27
N ASP A 111 6.69 21.48 -0.52
CA ASP A 111 5.64 22.04 -1.36
C ASP A 111 4.23 21.68 -0.86
N THR A 112 3.28 22.59 -1.06
CA THR A 112 1.86 22.34 -0.82
C THR A 112 1.12 22.38 -2.15
N VAL A 113 0.41 21.31 -2.49
CA VAL A 113 -0.33 21.21 -3.76
C VAL A 113 -1.81 20.96 -3.51
N TYR A 114 -2.65 21.71 -4.21
CA TYR A 114 -4.10 21.50 -4.25
C TYR A 114 -4.57 21.24 -5.68
N SER A 115 -5.47 20.26 -5.83
CA SER A 115 -6.29 20.08 -7.03
C SER A 115 -7.74 19.84 -6.62
N TYR A 116 -8.62 20.74 -7.05
CA TYR A 116 -10.05 20.66 -6.72
C TYR A 116 -10.84 20.17 -7.92
N GLY A 117 -11.44 18.99 -7.80
CA GLY A 117 -12.54 18.56 -8.67
C GLY A 117 -12.15 18.10 -10.07
N ASP A 118 -11.15 17.22 -10.20
CA ASP A 118 -10.88 16.57 -11.48
C ASP A 118 -11.96 15.51 -11.78
N TYR A 119 -13.11 15.98 -12.29
CA TYR A 119 -14.26 15.16 -12.65
C TYR A 119 -14.24 14.71 -14.12
N LYS A 120 -13.21 15.11 -14.88
CA LYS A 120 -13.08 14.65 -16.28
C LYS A 120 -12.62 13.20 -16.25
N PRO A 121 -13.39 12.26 -16.82
CA PRO A 121 -12.94 10.87 -16.91
C PRO A 121 -11.60 10.80 -17.64
N ASN A 122 -10.62 10.14 -17.03
CA ASN A 122 -9.25 9.95 -17.56
C ASN A 122 -8.38 11.22 -17.55
N ALA A 123 -8.69 12.20 -16.70
CA ALA A 123 -7.76 13.25 -16.35
C ALA A 123 -6.97 12.81 -15.10
N TYR A 124 -5.64 12.92 -15.18
CA TYR A 124 -4.75 12.48 -14.10
C TYR A 124 -3.79 13.59 -13.70
N ASN A 125 -3.59 13.73 -12.39
CA ASN A 125 -2.56 14.60 -11.85
C ASN A 125 -1.35 13.76 -11.46
N TYR A 126 -0.21 14.00 -12.12
CA TYR A 126 1.07 13.35 -11.87
C TYR A 126 1.91 14.27 -10.99
N VAL A 127 2.32 13.79 -9.82
CA VAL A 127 3.14 14.55 -8.88
C VAL A 127 4.39 13.74 -8.58
N THR A 128 5.56 14.29 -8.89
CA THR A 128 6.84 13.75 -8.43
C THR A 128 7.35 14.61 -7.29
N ILE A 129 7.59 14.00 -6.14
CA ILE A 129 8.13 14.62 -4.94
C ILE A 129 9.59 14.19 -4.83
N ASN A 130 10.51 15.13 -5.00
CA ASN A 130 11.94 14.94 -4.77
C ASN A 130 12.37 15.51 -3.41
N GLY A 131 11.70 16.56 -2.94
CA GLY A 131 11.90 17.16 -1.60
C GLY A 131 11.15 16.41 -0.48
N GLY A 132 11.27 16.87 0.75
CA GLY A 132 10.57 16.32 1.92
C GLY A 132 9.46 17.25 2.44
N HIS A 133 8.66 16.78 3.41
CA HIS A 133 7.64 17.59 4.11
C HIS A 133 6.54 18.21 3.24
N SER A 134 6.35 17.70 2.03
CA SER A 134 5.33 18.23 1.13
C SER A 134 3.91 17.80 1.56
N ASN A 135 2.94 18.67 1.36
CA ASN A 135 1.52 18.41 1.58
C ASN A 135 0.80 18.35 0.22
N ILE A 136 0.48 17.14 -0.21
CA ILE A 136 -0.15 16.88 -1.50
C ILE A 136 -1.62 16.59 -1.26
N ASN A 137 -2.50 17.49 -1.69
CA ASN A 137 -3.94 17.34 -1.59
C ASN A 137 -4.57 17.36 -2.99
N ILE A 138 -4.73 16.18 -3.56
CA ILE A 138 -5.24 16.01 -4.91
C ILE A 138 -6.55 15.23 -4.84
N SER A 139 -7.49 15.58 -5.73
CA SER A 139 -8.73 14.83 -5.87
C SER A 139 -8.52 13.41 -6.43
N ASN A 140 -9.51 12.85 -7.11
CA ASN A 140 -9.43 11.49 -7.66
C ASN A 140 -8.34 11.38 -8.75
N GLN A 141 -7.98 10.16 -9.10
CA GLN A 141 -7.11 9.87 -10.25
C GLN A 141 -5.72 10.54 -10.15
N ALA A 142 -5.10 10.51 -8.97
CA ALA A 142 -3.74 11.01 -8.76
C ALA A 142 -2.69 9.91 -8.99
N TYR A 143 -1.53 10.28 -9.52
CA TYR A 143 -0.30 9.46 -9.51
C TYR A 143 0.78 10.21 -8.75
N VAL A 144 1.14 9.73 -7.56
CA VAL A 144 2.15 10.34 -6.69
C VAL A 144 3.42 9.49 -6.64
N TYR A 145 4.43 10.05 -7.29
CA TYR A 145 5.87 9.83 -7.35
C TYR A 145 6.67 10.22 -6.12
N ASP A 146 6.69 9.48 -5.01
CA ASP A 146 7.59 9.86 -3.92
C ASP A 146 9.01 9.28 -4.12
N MET A 147 9.92 10.15 -4.52
CA MET A 147 11.35 9.90 -4.73
C MET A 147 12.21 10.53 -3.63
N SER A 148 11.59 11.08 -2.58
CA SER A 148 12.27 11.73 -1.48
C SER A 148 13.18 10.73 -0.75
N ASN A 149 14.41 11.16 -0.51
CA ASN A 149 15.45 10.35 0.11
C ASN A 149 16.13 11.18 1.20
N PRO A 150 16.32 10.63 2.42
CA PRO A 150 16.98 11.33 3.52
C PRO A 150 18.41 11.80 3.18
N VAL A 151 19.04 11.24 2.14
CA VAL A 151 20.37 11.67 1.68
C VAL A 151 20.33 13.02 0.93
N ASN A 152 19.19 13.39 0.33
CA ASN A 152 19.07 14.58 -0.51
C ASN A 152 18.66 15.85 0.25
N ASP A 153 18.28 15.74 1.53
CA ASP A 153 18.06 16.87 2.43
C ASP A 153 18.87 16.70 3.73
N PRO A 154 20.11 17.22 3.79
CA PRO A 154 20.96 17.11 4.97
C PRO A 154 20.47 17.94 6.18
N ALA A 155 19.40 18.74 6.04
CA ALA A 155 18.89 19.59 7.11
C ALA A 155 17.71 18.97 7.88
N SER A 156 17.08 17.91 7.37
CA SER A 156 15.90 17.32 8.01
C SER A 156 15.99 15.79 8.10
N GLY A 157 16.23 15.29 9.32
CA GLY A 157 16.22 13.86 9.63
C GLY A 157 14.84 13.19 9.52
N ASN A 158 13.85 13.90 8.98
CA ASN A 158 12.50 13.45 8.71
C ASN A 158 12.14 13.97 7.32
N ILE A 159 11.63 13.13 6.43
CA ILE A 159 11.24 13.53 5.07
C ILE A 159 9.76 13.25 4.81
N ASN A 160 8.98 13.05 5.87
CA ASN A 160 7.61 12.62 5.80
C ASN A 160 6.76 13.56 4.92
N ASN A 161 6.19 13.02 3.86
CA ASN A 161 5.19 13.73 3.07
C ASN A 161 3.79 13.39 3.57
N TYR A 162 2.90 14.38 3.49
CA TYR A 162 1.48 14.21 3.76
C TYR A 162 0.75 14.13 2.42
N ILE A 163 0.31 12.92 2.05
CA ILE A 163 -0.27 12.64 0.74
C ILE A 163 -1.75 12.28 0.92
N TYR A 164 -2.61 13.21 0.57
CA TYR A 164 -4.06 13.09 0.56
C TYR A 164 -4.54 13.02 -0.89
N VAL A 165 -5.01 11.85 -1.30
CA VAL A 165 -5.49 11.62 -2.67
C VAL A 165 -6.90 11.06 -2.67
N GLY A 166 -7.69 11.36 -3.69
CA GLY A 166 -9.02 10.78 -3.87
C GLY A 166 -8.99 9.34 -4.39
N SER A 167 -10.15 8.88 -4.83
CA SER A 167 -10.36 7.53 -5.38
C SER A 167 -9.55 7.25 -6.63
N ASN A 168 -9.30 5.97 -6.90
CA ASN A 168 -8.59 5.51 -8.10
C ASN A 168 -7.20 6.16 -8.26
N SER A 169 -6.51 6.35 -7.13
CA SER A 169 -5.20 6.99 -7.09
C SER A 169 -4.09 5.99 -6.86
N HIS A 170 -2.87 6.36 -7.25
CA HIS A 170 -1.66 5.58 -7.14
C HIS A 170 -0.63 6.37 -6.34
N VAL A 171 -0.09 5.76 -5.28
CA VAL A 171 1.05 6.31 -4.53
C VAL A 171 2.18 5.30 -4.55
N ILE A 172 3.35 5.75 -4.97
CA ILE A 172 4.50 4.89 -5.29
C ILE A 172 5.74 5.47 -4.62
N GLY A 173 6.47 4.63 -3.89
CA GLY A 173 7.73 5.00 -3.29
C GLY A 173 7.59 5.77 -1.98
N GLY A 174 8.67 6.45 -1.59
CA GLY A 174 8.72 7.25 -0.38
C GLY A 174 8.86 6.44 0.90
N GLN A 175 9.18 7.17 1.96
CA GLN A 175 9.34 6.61 3.29
C GLN A 175 8.82 7.56 4.36
N GLN A 176 8.34 6.99 5.47
CA GLN A 176 7.83 7.76 6.62
C GLN A 176 6.62 8.64 6.27
N ASN A 177 5.92 8.34 5.18
CA ASN A 177 4.81 9.16 4.72
C ASN A 177 3.54 8.94 5.55
N TYR A 178 2.70 9.96 5.54
CA TYR A 178 1.30 9.86 5.95
C TYR A 178 0.43 9.89 4.69
N ILE A 179 -0.13 8.75 4.32
CA ILE A 179 -0.87 8.56 3.08
C ILE A 179 -2.33 8.30 3.41
N SER A 180 -3.24 9.05 2.79
CA SER A 180 -4.67 8.82 2.93
C SER A 180 -5.37 8.84 1.58
N PHE A 181 -6.00 7.72 1.24
CA PHE A 181 -6.93 7.62 0.13
C PHE A 181 -8.32 8.02 0.64
N LEU A 182 -8.66 9.29 0.41
CA LEU A 182 -9.87 9.94 0.92
C LEU A 182 -11.13 9.57 0.14
N GLY A 183 -11.00 8.89 -1.00
CA GLY A 183 -12.09 8.32 -1.80
C GLY A 183 -13.20 9.30 -2.21
N ASN A 184 -14.26 8.78 -2.82
CA ASN A 184 -15.51 9.51 -3.01
C ASN A 184 -16.38 9.24 -1.78
N THR A 185 -16.79 10.29 -1.08
CA THR A 185 -17.49 10.19 0.21
C THR A 185 -18.88 9.55 0.11
N THR A 186 -19.36 9.25 -1.11
CA THR A 186 -20.51 8.37 -1.31
C THR A 186 -20.10 6.94 -0.98
N ASN A 187 -20.53 6.44 0.17
CA ASN A 187 -20.27 5.09 0.65
C ASN A 187 -20.87 4.04 -0.32
N GLU A 188 -20.16 3.76 -1.42
CA GLU A 188 -20.57 2.83 -2.46
C GLU A 188 -20.57 1.41 -1.89
N SER A 189 -21.67 0.71 -2.15
CA SER A 189 -21.96 -0.62 -1.62
C SER A 189 -21.99 -1.68 -2.72
N ASP A 190 -22.12 -1.28 -3.98
CA ASP A 190 -21.99 -2.17 -5.13
C ASP A 190 -20.50 -2.49 -5.37
N PRO A 191 -20.06 -3.74 -5.12
CA PRO A 191 -18.64 -4.10 -5.24
C PRO A 191 -18.04 -3.84 -6.62
N SER A 192 -18.88 -3.83 -7.68
CA SER A 192 -18.43 -3.57 -9.05
C SER A 192 -18.11 -2.10 -9.34
N LYS A 193 -18.55 -1.19 -8.45
CA LYS A 193 -18.37 0.26 -8.58
C LYS A 193 -17.39 0.85 -7.57
N ILE A 194 -16.95 0.05 -6.59
CA ILE A 194 -15.95 0.48 -5.63
C ILE A 194 -14.64 0.73 -6.37
N SER A 195 -14.10 1.94 -6.20
CA SER A 195 -12.85 2.34 -6.82
C SER A 195 -11.67 1.58 -6.22
N LYS A 196 -10.58 1.50 -6.99
CA LYS A 196 -9.36 0.80 -6.59
C LYS A 196 -8.21 1.78 -6.49
N SER A 197 -7.69 1.94 -5.28
CA SER A 197 -6.48 2.69 -5.03
C SER A 197 -5.27 1.76 -4.88
N VAL A 198 -4.11 2.24 -5.31
CA VAL A 198 -2.89 1.44 -5.41
C VAL A 198 -1.77 2.07 -4.61
N LEU A 199 -1.13 1.24 -3.80
CA LEU A 199 0.09 1.57 -3.07
C LEU A 199 1.22 0.67 -3.53
N LYS A 200 2.39 1.24 -3.82
CA LYS A 200 3.55 0.44 -4.25
C LYS A 200 4.84 0.88 -3.59
N ASN A 201 5.61 -0.08 -3.09
CA ASN A 201 6.98 0.13 -2.60
C ASN A 201 7.11 1.30 -1.61
N THR A 202 6.19 1.41 -0.64
CA THR A 202 6.28 2.39 0.45
C THR A 202 7.03 1.80 1.64
N TYR A 203 7.74 2.63 2.39
CA TYR A 203 8.57 2.18 3.51
C TYR A 203 8.22 2.94 4.79
N ASN A 204 8.10 2.25 5.92
CA ASN A 204 7.86 2.88 7.24
C ASN A 204 6.71 3.91 7.25
N SER A 205 5.68 3.71 6.42
CA SER A 205 4.65 4.72 6.17
C SER A 205 3.36 4.36 6.91
N THR A 206 2.59 5.39 7.24
CA THR A 206 1.23 5.28 7.79
C THR A 206 0.23 5.46 6.66
N ILE A 207 -0.68 4.51 6.46
CA ILE A 207 -1.63 4.52 5.35
C ILE A 207 -3.06 4.31 5.83
N GLY A 208 -4.03 5.04 5.26
CA GLY A 208 -5.46 4.77 5.41
C GLY A 208 -6.22 4.79 4.08
N SER A 209 -7.25 3.96 3.96
CA SER A 209 -8.11 3.89 2.76
C SER A 209 -9.54 3.50 3.16
N ALA A 210 -10.37 4.51 3.43
CA ALA A 210 -11.70 4.29 3.99
C ALA A 210 -12.73 3.83 2.94
N TYR A 211 -12.59 4.23 1.67
CA TYR A 211 -13.69 4.08 0.69
C TYR A 211 -13.32 3.30 -0.57
N ASP A 212 -12.03 3.07 -0.81
CA ASP A 212 -11.52 2.34 -1.97
C ASP A 212 -11.04 0.96 -1.56
N ASN A 213 -11.15 0.01 -2.49
CA ASN A 213 -10.37 -1.22 -2.44
C ASN A 213 -8.89 -0.84 -2.50
N LEU A 214 -8.12 -1.26 -1.50
CA LEU A 214 -6.69 -0.95 -1.43
C LEU A 214 -5.88 -2.13 -1.95
N VAL A 215 -5.06 -1.86 -2.97
CA VAL A 215 -4.13 -2.85 -3.51
C VAL A 215 -2.70 -2.42 -3.27
N VAL A 216 -1.99 -3.22 -2.48
CA VAL A 216 -0.61 -3.00 -2.06
C VAL A 216 0.31 -3.99 -2.75
N SER A 217 1.41 -3.48 -3.31
CA SER A 217 2.47 -4.29 -3.89
C SER A 217 3.84 -3.83 -3.38
N GLY A 218 4.59 -4.74 -2.75
CA GLY A 218 5.85 -4.43 -2.12
C GLY A 218 5.71 -3.64 -0.82
N GLY A 219 6.79 -2.96 -0.46
CA GLY A 219 6.88 -2.13 0.73
C GLY A 219 7.44 -2.85 1.96
N HIS A 220 7.71 -2.08 3.01
CA HIS A 220 8.40 -2.56 4.21
C HIS A 220 7.98 -1.79 5.45
N ASN A 221 7.69 -2.48 6.55
CA ASN A 221 7.34 -1.88 7.85
C ASN A 221 6.20 -0.84 7.78
N ASN A 222 5.16 -1.09 6.98
CA ASN A 222 4.06 -0.13 6.87
C ASN A 222 2.99 -0.40 7.92
N ASP A 223 2.37 0.68 8.39
CA ASP A 223 1.22 0.64 9.27
C ASP A 223 -0.03 1.11 8.50
N PHE A 224 -1.02 0.22 8.41
CA PHE A 224 -2.30 0.49 7.78
C PHE A 224 -3.36 0.70 8.87
N TYR A 225 -4.09 1.81 8.79
CA TYR A 225 -5.15 2.17 9.72
C TYR A 225 -6.45 2.34 8.95
N TYR A 226 -7.48 1.59 9.37
CA TYR A 226 -8.83 1.69 8.85
C TYR A 226 -8.91 1.53 7.33
N ILE A 227 -8.98 0.27 6.89
CA ILE A 227 -9.27 -0.10 5.52
C ILE A 227 -10.75 -0.46 5.42
N GLY A 228 -11.56 0.45 4.89
CA GLY A 228 -13.02 0.30 4.91
C GLY A 228 -13.58 -0.64 3.84
N LYS A 229 -12.77 -1.02 2.85
CA LYS A 229 -13.16 -1.97 1.77
C LYS A 229 -12.15 -3.11 1.67
N ASP A 230 -12.06 -3.77 0.51
CA ASP A 230 -11.17 -4.92 0.33
C ASP A 230 -9.70 -4.52 0.44
N PHE A 231 -8.90 -5.39 1.05
CA PHE A 231 -7.46 -5.23 1.21
C PHE A 231 -6.74 -6.35 0.48
N SER A 232 -5.99 -5.99 -0.56
CA SER A 232 -5.11 -6.92 -1.27
C SER A 232 -3.65 -6.54 -1.05
N PHE A 233 -2.84 -7.48 -0.59
CA PHE A 233 -1.43 -7.25 -0.30
C PHE A 233 -0.55 -8.30 -0.96
N SER A 234 0.60 -7.88 -1.49
CA SER A 234 1.56 -8.80 -2.10
C SER A 234 3.00 -8.30 -1.98
N GLY A 235 3.92 -9.21 -1.66
CA GLY A 235 5.37 -8.97 -1.82
C GLY A 235 6.00 -7.94 -0.89
N GLY A 236 5.29 -7.49 0.15
CA GLY A 236 5.85 -6.62 1.18
C GLY A 236 6.56 -7.41 2.28
N THR A 237 7.44 -6.74 3.02
CA THR A 237 8.37 -7.36 3.98
C THR A 237 8.37 -6.62 5.32
N GLY A 238 9.10 -7.15 6.30
CA GLY A 238 9.25 -6.51 7.61
C GLY A 238 7.96 -6.53 8.42
N ASN A 239 7.93 -5.73 9.48
CA ASN A 239 6.84 -5.66 10.45
C ASN A 239 5.70 -4.79 9.92
N THR A 240 4.78 -5.41 9.20
CA THR A 240 3.63 -4.71 8.59
C THR A 240 2.39 -4.91 9.45
N ASN A 241 1.80 -3.82 9.94
CA ASN A 241 0.62 -3.87 10.78
C ASN A 241 -0.61 -3.38 10.03
N VAL A 242 -1.73 -4.09 10.14
CA VAL A 242 -3.00 -3.74 9.52
C VAL A 242 -4.07 -3.69 10.60
N PHE A 243 -4.31 -2.47 11.09
CA PHE A 243 -5.29 -2.19 12.13
C PHE A 243 -6.63 -1.86 11.47
N HIS A 244 -7.56 -2.82 11.52
CA HIS A 244 -8.94 -2.71 11.04
C HIS A 244 -9.10 -2.83 9.52
N VAL A 245 -9.73 -3.91 9.08
CA VAL A 245 -10.23 -4.10 7.71
C VAL A 245 -11.72 -4.49 7.77
N GLU A 246 -12.59 -3.79 7.04
CA GLU A 246 -14.02 -4.11 6.95
C GLU A 246 -14.36 -5.01 5.73
N GLY A 247 -13.62 -4.89 4.63
CA GLY A 247 -13.80 -5.72 3.43
C GLY A 247 -12.94 -6.99 3.43
N GLN A 248 -12.97 -7.74 2.34
CA GLN A 248 -12.25 -9.00 2.22
C GLN A 248 -10.72 -8.79 2.22
N VAL A 249 -9.99 -9.68 2.91
CA VAL A 249 -8.52 -9.68 2.92
C VAL A 249 -7.98 -10.77 1.98
N ASN A 250 -7.04 -10.37 1.11
CA ASN A 250 -6.29 -11.28 0.25
C ASN A 250 -4.79 -10.95 0.32
N ILE A 251 -3.99 -11.80 0.97
CA ILE A 251 -2.56 -11.57 1.19
C ILE A 251 -1.73 -12.64 0.49
N LYS A 252 -0.71 -12.21 -0.25
CA LYS A 252 0.39 -13.04 -0.71
C LYS A 252 1.67 -12.62 -0.01
N GLY A 253 2.23 -13.54 0.77
CA GLY A 253 3.46 -13.31 1.54
C GLY A 253 4.69 -13.10 0.65
N SER A 254 5.82 -12.90 1.31
CA SER A 254 7.17 -12.95 0.74
C SER A 254 8.19 -13.08 1.87
N ASP A 255 9.37 -13.59 1.55
CA ASP A 255 10.47 -13.74 2.51
C ASP A 255 10.68 -12.50 3.39
N GLY A 256 10.67 -12.71 4.71
CA GLY A 256 10.85 -11.67 5.72
C GLY A 256 9.59 -10.87 6.05
N LEU A 257 8.41 -11.25 5.56
CA LEU A 257 7.15 -10.63 5.97
C LEU A 257 6.79 -11.04 7.41
N ASN A 258 6.58 -10.06 8.28
CA ASN A 258 5.96 -10.23 9.59
C ASN A 258 4.69 -9.39 9.65
N MET A 259 3.54 -10.01 9.35
CA MET A 259 2.27 -9.31 9.31
C MET A 259 1.47 -9.50 10.60
N THR A 260 0.96 -8.41 11.17
CA THR A 260 -0.13 -8.45 12.16
C THR A 260 -1.37 -7.82 11.54
N ILE A 261 -2.51 -8.51 11.58
CA ILE A 261 -3.75 -8.04 10.96
C ILE A 261 -4.98 -8.26 11.84
N ASN A 262 -5.81 -7.22 11.91
CA ASN A 262 -7.11 -7.26 12.56
C ASN A 262 -8.21 -6.98 11.52
N SER A 263 -8.84 -8.04 11.03
CA SER A 263 -10.01 -7.97 10.15
C SER A 263 -11.31 -8.12 10.94
N TYR A 264 -12.28 -7.25 10.68
CA TYR A 264 -13.60 -7.23 11.33
C TYR A 264 -14.73 -7.56 10.37
N ASN A 265 -14.43 -8.34 9.31
CA ASN A 265 -15.42 -8.78 8.33
C ASN A 265 -16.03 -10.14 8.71
N ALA A 266 -17.15 -10.48 8.06
CA ALA A 266 -17.77 -11.80 8.13
C ALA A 266 -17.35 -12.71 6.95
N GLN A 267 -16.40 -12.25 6.13
CA GLN A 267 -15.98 -12.92 4.90
C GLN A 267 -14.80 -13.86 5.18
N SER A 268 -14.57 -14.82 4.29
CA SER A 268 -13.35 -15.63 4.32
C SER A 268 -12.17 -14.80 3.80
N ASN A 269 -11.16 -14.68 4.65
CA ASN A 269 -9.90 -14.03 4.38
C ASN A 269 -8.88 -15.07 3.89
N ILE A 270 -7.93 -14.65 3.07
CA ILE A 270 -6.91 -15.56 2.52
C ILE A 270 -5.52 -15.01 2.80
N PHE A 271 -4.65 -15.87 3.30
CA PHE A 271 -3.20 -15.67 3.32
C PHE A 271 -2.52 -16.84 2.59
N THR A 272 -1.66 -16.52 1.63
CA THR A 272 -0.84 -17.50 0.93
C THR A 272 0.64 -17.16 1.12
N ALA A 273 1.36 -17.99 1.87
CA ALA A 273 2.80 -17.89 2.01
C ALA A 273 3.51 -18.11 0.68
N GLN A 274 4.73 -17.61 0.55
CA GLN A 274 5.57 -17.80 -0.64
C GLN A 274 6.88 -18.49 -0.22
N ASP A 275 7.94 -18.29 -0.99
CA ASP A 275 9.26 -18.78 -0.59
C ASP A 275 9.86 -17.85 0.48
N GLY A 276 10.51 -18.45 1.48
CA GLY A 276 11.16 -17.73 2.58
C GLY A 276 10.48 -17.91 3.93
N ASN A 277 10.90 -17.08 4.90
CA ASN A 277 10.34 -17.07 6.24
C ASN A 277 9.24 -16.02 6.34
N GLU A 278 8.02 -16.42 6.68
CA GLU A 278 6.89 -15.51 6.84
C GLU A 278 6.17 -15.72 8.16
N THR A 279 5.65 -14.63 8.72
CA THR A 279 4.79 -14.63 9.90
C THR A 279 3.46 -13.95 9.59
N LEU A 280 2.36 -14.60 9.94
CA LEU A 280 1.02 -14.02 10.02
C LEU A 280 0.51 -14.10 11.45
N ASN A 281 0.09 -12.97 12.01
CA ASN A 281 -0.67 -12.90 13.24
C ASN A 281 -2.04 -12.29 12.97
N ALA A 282 -3.07 -13.13 12.86
CA ALA A 282 -4.46 -12.72 12.66
C ALA A 282 -5.30 -12.81 13.95
N ALA A 283 -4.69 -12.97 15.13
CA ALA A 283 -5.39 -13.23 16.40
C ALA A 283 -6.46 -12.18 16.79
N GLY A 284 -6.31 -10.94 16.31
CA GLY A 284 -7.29 -9.88 16.53
C GLY A 284 -8.46 -9.87 15.53
N SER A 285 -8.45 -10.76 14.54
CA SER A 285 -9.47 -10.85 13.49
C SER A 285 -10.70 -11.64 13.95
N THR A 286 -11.88 -11.23 13.48
CA THR A 286 -13.15 -11.91 13.77
C THR A 286 -13.59 -12.84 12.65
N GLY A 287 -13.25 -12.52 11.40
CA GLY A 287 -13.54 -13.36 10.24
C GLY A 287 -12.57 -14.53 10.12
N ALA A 288 -13.02 -15.62 9.51
CA ALA A 288 -12.19 -16.79 9.27
C ALA A 288 -11.06 -16.51 8.26
N PHE A 289 -9.93 -17.17 8.44
CA PHE A 289 -8.76 -17.15 7.57
C PHE A 289 -8.49 -18.54 6.98
N GLY A 290 -8.38 -18.60 5.66
CA GLY A 290 -7.68 -19.66 4.95
C GLY A 290 -6.21 -19.30 4.84
N ILE A 291 -5.37 -20.02 5.56
CA ILE A 291 -3.92 -19.83 5.63
C ILE A 291 -3.27 -20.99 4.89
N TYR A 292 -2.51 -20.68 3.85
CA TYR A 292 -1.90 -21.66 2.96
C TYR A 292 -0.38 -21.48 2.99
N ALA A 293 0.34 -22.47 3.49
CA ALA A 293 1.78 -22.56 3.34
C ALA A 293 2.17 -22.80 1.87
N ASN A 294 3.42 -22.50 1.53
CA ASN A 294 3.93 -22.69 0.18
C ASN A 294 4.06 -24.18 -0.16
N THR A 295 3.66 -24.59 -1.35
CA THR A 295 3.68 -25.99 -1.82
C THR A 295 4.71 -26.25 -2.93
N VAL A 296 5.51 -25.23 -3.28
CA VAL A 296 6.49 -25.33 -4.35
C VAL A 296 7.67 -26.22 -3.94
N SER A 297 7.87 -27.32 -4.66
CA SER A 297 8.97 -28.24 -4.40
C SER A 297 10.34 -27.54 -4.49
N GLY A 298 11.19 -27.74 -3.49
CA GLY A 298 12.52 -27.14 -3.39
C GLY A 298 12.56 -25.76 -2.75
N SER A 299 11.41 -25.16 -2.42
CA SER A 299 11.35 -23.93 -1.63
C SER A 299 11.89 -24.11 -0.21
N ARG A 300 12.40 -23.01 0.36
CA ARG A 300 12.89 -22.93 1.74
C ARG A 300 11.86 -22.12 2.55
N SER A 301 10.67 -22.68 2.72
CA SER A 301 9.57 -22.00 3.41
C SER A 301 9.55 -22.33 4.91
N SER A 302 9.35 -21.30 5.72
CA SER A 302 9.01 -21.44 7.14
C SER A 302 7.88 -20.47 7.48
N LEU A 303 6.68 -21.01 7.70
CA LEU A 303 5.50 -20.20 8.01
C LEU A 303 5.17 -20.28 9.51
N VAL A 304 5.09 -19.14 10.18
CA VAL A 304 4.45 -19.02 11.50
C VAL A 304 3.11 -18.33 11.30
N ALA A 305 2.01 -18.98 11.70
CA ALA A 305 0.69 -18.43 11.47
C ALA A 305 -0.23 -18.61 12.69
N VAL A 306 -0.91 -17.53 13.05
CA VAL A 306 -1.95 -17.50 14.07
C VAL A 306 -3.27 -17.10 13.39
N GLY A 307 -4.28 -17.97 13.47
CA GLY A 307 -5.65 -17.68 13.06
C GLY A 307 -6.33 -16.65 13.96
N GLY A 308 -7.58 -16.34 13.65
CA GLY A 308 -8.39 -15.36 14.35
C GLY A 308 -9.36 -16.01 15.34
N ARG A 309 -10.56 -15.44 15.40
CA ARG A 309 -11.67 -15.96 16.20
C ARG A 309 -12.67 -16.80 15.42
N GLY A 310 -12.57 -16.80 14.09
CA GLY A 310 -13.43 -17.57 13.22
C GLY A 310 -12.99 -19.04 13.15
N ASP A 311 -13.71 -19.84 12.38
CA ASP A 311 -13.30 -21.21 12.09
C ASP A 311 -12.21 -21.19 11.00
N ASP A 312 -10.95 -21.21 11.41
CA ASP A 312 -9.81 -21.02 10.52
C ASP A 312 -9.36 -22.33 9.87
N THR A 313 -8.78 -22.23 8.67
CA THR A 313 -8.18 -23.36 7.97
C THR A 313 -6.70 -23.08 7.73
N LEU A 314 -5.83 -23.92 8.29
CA LEU A 314 -4.38 -23.80 8.17
C LEU A 314 -3.84 -25.00 7.40
N THR A 315 -3.39 -24.77 6.18
CA THR A 315 -2.91 -25.81 5.27
C THR A 315 -1.39 -25.82 5.25
N ALA A 316 -0.80 -26.95 5.62
CA ALA A 316 0.64 -27.17 5.58
C ALA A 316 1.14 -27.34 4.13
N GLY A 317 2.42 -27.09 3.94
CA GLY A 317 3.11 -27.16 2.65
C GLY A 317 4.53 -27.69 2.81
N VAL A 318 5.43 -27.28 1.93
CA VAL A 318 6.84 -27.66 2.02
C VAL A 318 7.54 -26.92 3.16
N GLY A 319 8.59 -27.53 3.71
CA GLY A 319 9.36 -26.94 4.80
C GLY A 319 8.60 -26.95 6.12
N ASN A 320 8.97 -26.03 7.02
CA ASN A 320 8.47 -26.05 8.39
C ASN A 320 7.28 -25.11 8.55
N SER A 321 6.37 -25.43 9.46
CA SER A 321 5.32 -24.48 9.85
C SER A 321 5.02 -24.55 11.34
N THR A 322 4.61 -23.42 11.91
CA THR A 322 4.05 -23.35 13.26
C THR A 322 2.67 -22.72 13.14
N PHE A 323 1.64 -23.48 13.53
CA PHE A 323 0.25 -23.12 13.40
C PHE A 323 -0.41 -22.99 14.77
N THR A 324 -1.09 -21.87 14.97
CA THR A 324 -2.01 -21.63 16.07
C THR A 324 -3.37 -21.36 15.44
N GLY A 325 -4.37 -22.20 15.73
CA GLY A 325 -5.73 -22.04 15.20
C GLY A 325 -6.39 -20.77 15.69
N GLY A 326 -6.21 -20.42 16.97
CA GLY A 326 -6.92 -19.33 17.61
C GLY A 326 -8.21 -19.83 18.27
N ALA A 327 -9.25 -18.98 18.31
CA ALA A 327 -10.55 -19.44 18.77
C ALA A 327 -11.28 -20.20 17.65
N GLY A 328 -12.53 -20.61 17.88
CA GLY A 328 -13.32 -21.32 16.86
C GLY A 328 -12.96 -22.80 16.70
N SER A 329 -13.54 -23.42 15.67
CA SER A 329 -13.31 -24.82 15.28
C SER A 329 -12.35 -24.84 14.10
N ASN A 330 -11.08 -25.10 14.36
CA ASN A 330 -10.03 -24.93 13.36
C ASN A 330 -9.71 -26.23 12.62
N LEU A 331 -9.36 -26.11 11.34
CA LEU A 331 -8.95 -27.21 10.49
C LEU A 331 -7.47 -27.10 10.12
N PHE A 332 -6.66 -28.07 10.53
CA PHE A 332 -5.27 -28.20 10.13
C PHE A 332 -5.15 -29.23 9.00
N ALA A 333 -4.86 -28.77 7.79
CA ALA A 333 -4.93 -29.58 6.58
C ALA A 333 -3.53 -29.97 6.05
N PHE A 334 -3.39 -31.22 5.64
CA PHE A 334 -2.16 -31.78 5.08
C PHE A 334 -2.50 -32.61 3.85
N THR A 335 -1.87 -32.30 2.71
CA THR A 335 -1.98 -33.09 1.48
C THR A 335 -0.64 -33.74 1.18
N SER A 336 -0.62 -35.05 0.97
CA SER A 336 0.63 -35.81 0.78
C SER A 336 1.51 -35.33 -0.38
N SER A 337 0.92 -34.73 -1.42
CA SER A 337 1.64 -34.14 -2.56
C SER A 337 2.23 -32.76 -2.30
N ASP A 338 1.69 -32.05 -1.30
CA ASP A 338 1.94 -30.62 -1.11
C ASP A 338 2.94 -30.37 0.03
N VAL A 339 3.08 -31.35 0.93
CA VAL A 339 4.04 -31.33 2.02
C VAL A 339 5.32 -32.09 1.67
N ALA A 340 6.46 -31.54 2.07
CA ALA A 340 7.75 -32.20 1.89
C ALA A 340 8.84 -31.58 2.78
N ASN A 341 9.74 -32.44 3.27
CA ASN A 341 11.02 -32.07 3.88
C ASN A 341 10.90 -31.10 5.07
N GLY A 342 9.91 -31.31 5.94
CA GLY A 342 9.77 -30.49 7.14
C GLY A 342 8.78 -31.07 8.16
N SER A 343 8.45 -30.25 9.13
CA SER A 343 7.48 -30.56 10.18
C SER A 343 6.53 -29.40 10.41
N THR A 344 5.32 -29.70 10.87
CA THR A 344 4.34 -28.71 11.30
C THR A 344 4.08 -28.87 12.78
N VAL A 345 4.33 -27.81 13.54
CA VAL A 345 3.94 -27.69 14.95
C VAL A 345 2.55 -27.07 15.03
N ILE A 346 1.62 -27.70 15.73
CA ILE A 346 0.31 -27.15 16.05
C ILE A 346 0.29 -26.83 17.54
N THR A 347 0.10 -25.56 17.89
CA THR A 347 0.35 -25.07 19.25
C THR A 347 -0.84 -25.15 20.19
N ASP A 348 -2.05 -25.24 19.64
CA ASP A 348 -3.31 -25.10 20.39
C ASP A 348 -4.37 -26.13 19.97
N PHE A 349 -3.95 -27.26 19.42
CA PHE A 349 -4.87 -28.30 18.93
C PHE A 349 -5.88 -28.72 19.99
N LEU A 350 -5.43 -28.95 21.23
CA LEU A 350 -6.26 -29.39 22.35
C LEU A 350 -6.95 -28.24 23.10
N ALA A 351 -6.82 -26.99 22.64
CA ALA A 351 -7.50 -25.85 23.27
C ALA A 351 -9.02 -25.83 22.98
N SER A 352 -9.45 -26.52 21.92
CA SER A 352 -10.84 -26.73 21.54
C SER A 352 -11.03 -28.19 21.09
N GLU A 353 -12.10 -28.82 21.56
CA GLU A 353 -12.44 -30.20 21.18
C GLU A 353 -12.88 -30.33 19.71
N ASP A 354 -13.28 -29.22 19.10
CA ASP A 354 -13.77 -29.17 17.71
C ASP A 354 -12.66 -28.94 16.68
N ASN A 355 -11.41 -28.77 17.13
CA ASN A 355 -10.26 -28.71 16.23
C ASN A 355 -10.06 -30.05 15.52
N GLN A 356 -9.75 -30.01 14.23
CA GLN A 356 -9.58 -31.20 13.40
C GLN A 356 -8.30 -31.17 12.58
N ILE A 357 -7.72 -32.35 12.34
CA ILE A 357 -6.64 -32.55 11.37
C ILE A 357 -7.19 -33.28 10.15
N ALA A 358 -7.03 -32.69 8.97
CA ALA A 358 -7.36 -33.35 7.71
C ALA A 358 -6.10 -33.88 7.01
N LEU A 359 -6.13 -35.17 6.68
CA LEU A 359 -5.07 -35.89 5.99
C LEU A 359 -5.58 -36.33 4.61
N PHE A 360 -5.11 -35.66 3.56
CA PHE A 360 -5.48 -35.90 2.18
C PHE A 360 -4.43 -36.74 1.44
N ASN A 361 -4.87 -37.81 0.80
CA ASN A 361 -4.09 -38.67 -0.10
C ASN A 361 -2.91 -39.43 0.56
N TYR A 362 -3.05 -39.79 1.84
CA TYR A 362 -2.07 -40.62 2.56
C TYR A 362 -2.34 -42.14 2.46
N GLY A 363 -3.38 -42.55 1.73
CA GLY A 363 -3.82 -43.95 1.68
C GLY A 363 -4.44 -44.44 2.99
N LEU A 364 -4.79 -43.52 3.90
CA LEU A 364 -5.31 -43.86 5.22
C LEU A 364 -6.82 -44.14 5.18
N ASN A 365 -7.25 -45.10 5.99
CA ASN A 365 -8.63 -45.34 6.38
C ASN A 365 -8.73 -45.35 7.92
N ARG A 366 -9.93 -45.59 8.46
CA ARG A 366 -10.15 -45.57 9.91
C ARG A 366 -9.23 -46.53 10.68
N SER A 367 -9.05 -47.75 10.18
CA SER A 367 -8.23 -48.77 10.84
C SER A 367 -6.73 -48.44 10.76
N SER A 368 -6.25 -47.99 9.62
CA SER A 368 -4.83 -47.61 9.47
C SER A 368 -4.49 -46.31 10.21
N LEU A 369 -5.44 -45.38 10.33
CA LEU A 369 -5.31 -44.20 11.18
C LEU A 369 -5.21 -44.58 12.67
N SER A 370 -6.07 -45.48 13.16
CA SER A 370 -5.95 -45.98 14.54
C SER A 370 -4.60 -46.66 14.78
N ALA A 371 -4.06 -47.38 13.80
CA ALA A 371 -2.74 -47.98 13.88
C ALA A 371 -1.62 -46.93 13.89
N LEU A 372 -1.73 -45.88 13.07
CA LEU A 372 -0.80 -44.74 13.07
C LEU A 372 -0.74 -44.11 14.46
N LEU A 373 -1.88 -43.69 15.02
CA LEU A 373 -1.94 -43.06 16.33
C LEU A 373 -1.37 -43.96 17.44
N LYS A 374 -1.64 -45.27 17.39
CA LYS A 374 -1.10 -46.23 18.38
C LYS A 374 0.42 -46.36 18.30
N ASN A 375 1.00 -46.17 17.12
CA ASN A 375 2.44 -46.31 16.88
C ASN A 375 3.19 -44.97 17.01
N SER A 376 2.48 -43.85 17.05
CA SER A 376 3.05 -42.53 17.35
C SER A 376 3.63 -42.48 18.77
N GLN A 377 4.58 -41.57 18.98
CA GLN A 377 5.27 -41.39 20.26
C GLN A 377 5.26 -39.93 20.68
N ASN A 378 5.43 -39.70 21.98
CA ASN A 378 5.70 -38.37 22.48
C ASN A 378 7.20 -38.07 22.33
N ASP A 379 7.53 -36.82 22.08
CA ASP A 379 8.92 -36.35 22.10
C ASP A 379 9.43 -36.18 23.55
N VAL A 380 10.63 -35.61 23.70
CA VAL A 380 11.24 -35.35 25.01
C VAL A 380 10.52 -34.29 25.83
N SER A 381 9.73 -33.43 25.18
CA SER A 381 8.94 -32.36 25.79
C SER A 381 7.55 -32.87 26.21
N GLY A 382 7.16 -34.07 25.77
CA GLY A 382 5.84 -34.66 25.98
C GLY A 382 4.86 -34.39 24.84
N ASP A 383 5.31 -33.75 23.75
CA ASP A 383 4.49 -33.38 22.60
C ASP A 383 4.25 -34.59 21.69
N ALA A 384 3.03 -34.75 21.20
CA ALA A 384 2.66 -35.88 20.34
C ALA A 384 3.28 -35.70 18.95
N VAL A 385 3.99 -36.72 18.48
CA VAL A 385 4.63 -36.71 17.16
C VAL A 385 3.99 -37.77 16.25
N LEU A 386 3.37 -37.31 15.17
CA LEU A 386 2.77 -38.14 14.13
C LEU A 386 3.64 -38.06 12.89
N ASN A 387 4.34 -39.16 12.59
CA ASN A 387 5.18 -39.26 11.40
C ASN A 387 4.36 -39.78 10.21
N LEU A 388 4.25 -38.97 9.16
CA LEU A 388 3.49 -39.28 7.93
C LEU A 388 4.40 -39.75 6.78
N GLY A 389 5.67 -40.02 7.05
CA GLY A 389 6.68 -40.45 6.10
C GLY A 389 7.46 -39.29 5.49
N ASN A 390 6.80 -38.40 4.75
CA ASN A 390 7.43 -37.23 4.10
C ASN A 390 7.31 -35.92 4.89
N HIS A 391 6.56 -35.94 5.99
CA HIS A 391 6.29 -34.79 6.86
C HIS A 391 5.94 -35.28 8.27
N GLU A 392 6.21 -34.45 9.27
CA GLU A 392 5.84 -34.73 10.67
C GLU A 392 4.82 -33.70 11.17
N ILE A 393 3.84 -34.16 11.95
CA ILE A 393 2.94 -33.29 12.70
C ILE A 393 3.31 -33.40 14.18
N ILE A 394 3.54 -32.26 14.82
CA ILE A 394 3.86 -32.16 16.24
C ILE A 394 2.73 -31.40 16.92
N ILE A 395 2.08 -32.01 17.90
CA ILE A 395 1.04 -31.37 18.70
C ILE A 395 1.66 -30.89 20.00
N GLN A 396 1.91 -29.58 20.08
CA GLN A 396 2.55 -28.99 21.24
C GLN A 396 1.62 -29.04 22.47
N GLY A 397 2.15 -29.47 23.60
CA GLY A 397 1.42 -29.57 24.86
C GLY A 397 0.38 -30.68 24.92
N GLY A 398 0.30 -31.54 23.91
CA GLY A 398 -0.61 -32.69 23.86
C GLY A 398 0.13 -34.01 23.76
N SER A 399 -0.30 -35.04 24.48
CA SER A 399 0.25 -36.39 24.38
C SER A 399 -0.52 -37.19 23.32
N VAL A 400 0.13 -38.20 22.72
CA VAL A 400 -0.52 -39.15 21.79
C VAL A 400 -1.74 -39.82 22.44
N SER A 401 -1.73 -40.01 23.76
CA SER A 401 -2.86 -40.54 24.54
C SER A 401 -4.12 -39.69 24.48
N ASP A 402 -3.98 -38.41 24.20
CA ASP A 402 -5.06 -37.42 24.23
C ASP A 402 -5.75 -37.32 22.86
N LEU A 403 -5.19 -37.97 21.84
CA LEU A 403 -5.67 -37.94 20.46
C LEU A 403 -6.64 -39.09 20.20
N HIS A 404 -7.79 -38.77 19.60
CA HIS A 404 -8.78 -39.75 19.19
C HIS A 404 -9.01 -39.70 17.67
N PRO A 405 -9.20 -40.85 16.99
CA PRO A 405 -9.45 -40.86 15.55
C PRO A 405 -10.59 -39.95 15.08
N SER A 406 -11.58 -39.60 15.91
CA SER A 406 -12.67 -38.68 15.53
C SER A 406 -12.23 -37.26 15.24
N GLN A 407 -11.08 -36.83 15.76
CA GLN A 407 -10.50 -35.51 15.51
C GLN A 407 -9.77 -35.45 14.15
N PHE A 408 -9.78 -36.55 13.38
CA PHE A 408 -9.09 -36.66 12.11
C PHE A 408 -10.08 -36.93 10.98
N ILE A 409 -9.94 -36.15 9.91
CA ILE A 409 -10.58 -36.37 8.63
C ILE A 409 -9.55 -37.04 7.72
N VAL A 410 -9.90 -38.20 7.15
CA VAL A 410 -9.06 -38.88 6.15
C VAL A 410 -9.80 -38.95 4.83
N TYR A 411 -9.14 -38.53 3.76
CA TYR A 411 -9.68 -38.58 2.41
C TYR A 411 -8.61 -39.00 1.42
N ASN A 412 -8.96 -39.88 0.48
CA ASN A 412 -8.08 -40.27 -0.61
C ASN A 412 -8.85 -40.08 -1.92
N SER A 413 -8.29 -39.30 -2.85
CA SER A 413 -8.83 -39.23 -4.20
C SER A 413 -8.76 -40.62 -4.83
N LYS A 414 -9.80 -40.98 -5.60
CA LYS A 414 -9.73 -42.17 -6.45
C LYS A 414 -8.69 -41.89 -7.52
N ALA A 415 -7.66 -42.74 -7.58
CA ALA A 415 -6.62 -42.71 -8.60
C ALA A 415 -7.21 -42.80 -10.03
#